data_AF-E1NSB1-F1
#
_entry.id   AF-E1NSB1-F1
#
_cell.length_a   1.000
_cell.length_b   1.000
_cell.length_c   1.000
_cell.angle_alpha   90.00
_cell.angle_beta   90.00
_cell.angle_gamma   90.00
#
_symmetry.space_group_name_H-M   'P 1'
#
loop_
_entity.id
_entity.type
_entity.pdbx_description
1 polymer ?
#
loop_
_entity_poly.entity_id
_entity_poly.type
_entity_poly.pdbx_seq_one_letter_code
_entity_poly.pdbx_strand_id
1 'polypeptide(L)'
;MAHLRTFFTFLLDKAVLSINPIPRGYLKLFFKQADFSIGRKLHLFSKDEISALREELLKEYKGATIANSVSRLALIVDTYLGLRPEELQVLKFEQLVKY
;
A
#
# COMPACT_ATOMS: atom_id res chain seq x y z
N MET A 1 -9.55 9.51 14.21
CA MET A 1 -10.06 8.95 15.48
C MET A 1 -9.02 8.20 16.29
N ALA A 2 -8.18 7.34 15.69
CA ALA A 2 -7.03 6.73 16.39
C ALA A 2 -6.10 7.80 17.02
N HIS A 3 -5.70 8.80 16.23
CA HIS A 3 -4.87 9.93 16.69
C HIS A 3 -5.51 10.72 17.84
N LEU A 4 -6.83 10.94 17.80
CA LEU A 4 -7.55 11.62 18.89
C LEU A 4 -7.52 10.78 20.16
N ARG A 5 -7.72 9.46 20.06
CA ARG A 5 -7.63 8.57 21.21
C ARG A 5 -6.23 8.62 21.83
N THR A 6 -5.19 8.60 21.00
CA THR A 6 -3.80 8.73 21.44
C THR A 6 -3.55 10.07 22.14
N PHE A 7 -4.04 11.18 21.56
CA PHE A 7 -3.97 12.50 22.16
C PHE A 7 -4.64 12.57 23.54
N PHE A 8 -5.86 12.07 23.68
CA PHE A 8 -6.54 12.04 24.98
C PHE A 8 -5.90 11.06 25.97
N THR A 9 -5.22 10.01 25.49
CA THR A 9 -4.41 9.13 26.36
C THR A 9 -3.18 9.87 26.88
N PHE A 10 -2.51 10.63 26.02
CA PHE A 10 -1.42 11.50 26.44
C PHE A 10 -1.86 12.53 27.50
N LEU A 11 -3.06 13.12 27.37
CA LEU A 11 -3.60 14.04 28.38
C LEU A 11 -3.96 13.36 29.71
N LEU A 12 -4.39 12.10 29.67
CA LEU A 12 -4.55 11.29 30.89
C LEU A 12 -3.21 11.07 31.60
N ASP A 13 -2.17 10.70 30.85
CA ASP A 13 -0.84 10.44 31.39
C ASP A 13 -0.20 11.69 32.02
N LYS A 14 -0.62 12.88 31.55
CA LYS A 14 -0.22 14.18 32.11
C LYS A 14 -1.14 14.68 33.22
N ALA A 15 -2.10 13.86 33.68
CA ALA A 15 -3.10 14.20 34.69
C ALA A 15 -3.94 15.46 34.36
N VAL A 16 -4.03 15.82 33.07
CA VAL A 16 -4.87 16.94 32.59
C VAL A 16 -6.34 16.50 32.52
N LEU A 17 -6.57 15.21 32.30
CA LEU A 17 -7.90 14.59 32.27
C LEU A 17 -7.91 13.36 33.17
N SER A 18 -9.08 13.03 33.71
CA SER A 18 -9.30 11.83 34.54
C SER A 18 -9.78 10.63 33.73
N ILE A 19 -10.44 10.85 32.59
CA ILE A 19 -11.00 9.80 31.73
C ILE A 19 -10.75 10.15 30.25
N ASN A 20 -10.43 9.16 29.42
CA ASN A 20 -10.35 9.34 27.97
C ASN A 20 -11.77 9.32 27.38
N PRO A 21 -12.25 10.40 26.73
CA PRO A 21 -13.58 10.47 26.15
C PRO A 21 -13.76 9.56 24.93
N ILE A 22 -12.67 9.03 24.37
CA ILE A 22 -12.70 8.15 23.20
C ILE A 22 -12.56 6.68 23.63
N PRO A 23 -13.63 5.87 23.49
CA PRO A 23 -13.63 4.47 23.91
C PRO A 23 -12.68 3.61 23.08
N ARG A 24 -12.21 2.48 23.63
CA ARG A 24 -11.33 1.53 22.90
C ARG A 24 -11.98 0.95 21.63
N GLY A 25 -13.31 0.87 21.58
CA GLY A 25 -14.09 0.40 20.44
C GLY A 25 -14.73 1.52 19.59
N TYR A 26 -14.14 2.72 19.56
CA TYR A 26 -14.73 3.92 18.94
C TYR A 26 -15.23 3.71 17.49
N LEU A 27 -14.59 2.85 16.69
CA LEU A 27 -15.05 2.56 15.33
C LEU A 27 -16.43 1.91 15.32
N LYS A 28 -16.70 0.98 16.23
CA LYS A 28 -18.00 0.29 16.31
C LYS A 28 -19.08 1.15 16.95
N LEU A 29 -18.68 2.09 17.81
CA LEU A 29 -19.61 2.92 18.60
C LEU A 29 -20.01 4.20 17.86
N PHE A 30 -19.09 4.82 17.13
CA PHE A 30 -19.35 6.08 16.43
C PHE A 30 -19.66 5.90 14.94
N PHE A 31 -19.26 4.78 14.33
CA PHE A 31 -19.57 4.49 12.93
C PHE A 31 -20.50 3.28 12.86
N LYS A 32 -21.69 3.45 12.30
CA LYS A 32 -22.59 2.34 12.04
C LYS A 32 -22.00 1.52 10.91
N GLN A 33 -21.97 0.19 11.04
CA GLN A 33 -21.50 -0.71 9.98
C GLN A 33 -22.23 -0.48 8.64
N ALA A 34 -23.49 -0.02 8.69
CA ALA A 34 -24.29 0.33 7.52
C ALA A 34 -23.78 1.56 6.75
N ASP A 35 -23.04 2.46 7.40
CA ASP A 35 -22.48 3.68 6.79
C ASP A 35 -21.09 3.44 6.18
N PHE A 36 -20.50 2.25 6.40
CA PHE A 36 -19.30 1.86 5.69
C PHE A 36 -19.71 1.44 4.28
N SER A 37 -19.47 2.32 3.30
CA SER A 37 -19.44 1.87 1.92
C SER A 37 -18.39 0.75 1.84
N ILE A 38 -18.84 -0.46 1.49
CA ILE A 38 -17.95 -1.58 1.23
C ILE A 38 -16.98 -1.08 0.18
N GLY A 39 -15.74 -0.86 0.61
CA GLY A 39 -14.72 -0.16 -0.17
C GLY A 39 -14.61 -0.74 -1.57
N ARG A 40 -14.29 0.16 -2.52
CA ARG A 40 -13.96 -0.16 -3.91
C ARG A 40 -13.28 -1.53 -3.98
N LYS A 41 -13.94 -2.53 -4.59
CA LYS A 41 -13.36 -3.87 -4.74
C LYS A 41 -12.04 -3.71 -5.49
N LEU A 42 -10.93 -3.95 -4.78
CA LEU A 42 -9.63 -4.01 -5.40
C LEU A 42 -9.61 -5.28 -6.25
N HIS A 43 -9.34 -5.13 -7.55
CA HIS A 43 -9.17 -6.28 -8.44
C HIS A 43 -7.88 -6.98 -8.04
N LEU A 44 -8.00 -8.25 -7.69
CA LEU A 44 -6.86 -9.12 -7.45
C LEU A 44 -6.63 -9.92 -8.73
N PHE A 45 -5.49 -9.69 -9.37
CA PHE A 45 -5.14 -10.42 -10.58
C PHE A 45 -4.94 -11.90 -10.27
N SER A 46 -5.53 -12.75 -11.10
CA SER A 46 -5.24 -14.17 -11.17
C SER A 46 -3.83 -14.42 -11.75
N LYS A 47 -3.35 -15.66 -11.60
CA LYS A 47 -2.04 -16.06 -12.14
C LYS A 47 -1.96 -15.91 -13.66
N ASP A 48 -3.06 -16.21 -14.35
CA ASP A 48 -3.12 -16.13 -15.81
C ASP A 48 -3.13 -14.66 -16.26
N GLU A 49 -3.88 -13.80 -15.56
CA GLU A 49 -3.88 -12.36 -15.83
C GLU A 49 -2.51 -11.72 -15.58
N ILE A 50 -1.81 -12.09 -14.49
CA ILE A 50 -0.44 -11.61 -14.24
C ILE A 50 0.52 -12.08 -15.33
N SER A 51 0.38 -13.32 -15.81
CA SER A 51 1.23 -13.87 -16.88
C SER A 51 1.01 -13.11 -18.19
N ALA A 52 -0.24 -12.89 -18.58
CA ALA A 52 -0.58 -12.11 -19.76
C ALA A 52 -0.10 -10.65 -19.65
N LEU A 53 -0.23 -10.04 -18.46
CA LEU A 53 0.27 -8.70 -18.19
C LEU A 53 1.78 -8.61 -18.37
N ARG A 54 2.54 -9.58 -17.86
CA ARG A 54 4.00 -9.65 -18.02
C ARG A 54 4.43 -9.73 -19.47
N GLU A 55 3.73 -10.53 -20.28
CA GLU A 55 4.01 -10.67 -21.71
C GLU A 55 3.82 -9.35 -22.45
N GLU A 56 2.71 -8.65 -22.20
CA GLU A 56 2.45 -7.35 -22.86
C GLU A 56 3.45 -6.29 -22.38
N LEU A 57 3.78 -6.23 -21.09
CA LEU A 57 4.78 -5.31 -20.55
C LEU A 57 6.17 -5.56 -21.16
N LEU A 58 6.57 -6.81 -21.36
CA LEU A 58 7.86 -7.16 -21.99
C LEU A 58 7.89 -6.78 -23.47
N LYS A 59 6.80 -6.99 -24.20
CA LYS A 59 6.65 -6.58 -25.59
C LYS A 59 6.72 -5.06 -25.72
N GLU A 60 6.02 -4.35 -24.85
CA GLU A 60 6.09 -2.89 -24.75
C GLU A 60 7.49 -2.38 -24.41
N TYR A 61 8.17 -3.02 -23.46
CA TYR A 61 9.52 -2.64 -23.05
C TYR A 61 10.52 -2.72 -24.21
N LYS A 62 10.45 -3.78 -25.04
CA LYS A 62 11.33 -3.96 -26.21
C LYS A 62 11.20 -2.85 -27.26
N GLY A 63 10.03 -2.22 -27.37
CA GLY A 63 9.78 -1.10 -28.28
C GLY A 63 9.89 0.29 -27.64
N ALA A 64 10.22 0.38 -26.35
CA ALA A 64 10.23 1.63 -25.62
C ALA A 64 11.50 2.45 -25.89
N THR A 65 11.35 3.77 -25.92
CA THR A 65 12.49 4.69 -25.83
C THR A 65 13.12 4.64 -24.43
N ILE A 66 14.37 5.09 -24.30
CA ILE A 66 15.11 5.10 -23.03
C ILE A 66 14.34 5.82 -21.91
N ALA A 67 13.60 6.88 -22.22
CA ALA A 67 12.84 7.63 -21.21
C ALA A 67 11.66 6.81 -20.65
N ASN A 68 11.05 5.94 -21.46
CA ASN A 68 9.87 5.15 -21.09
C ASN A 68 10.24 3.74 -20.60
N SER A 69 11.48 3.31 -20.81
CA SER A 69 11.94 1.97 -20.45
C SER A 69 12.04 1.78 -18.93
N VAL A 70 12.40 2.83 -18.19
CA VAL A 70 12.57 2.78 -16.72
C VAL A 70 11.26 2.42 -16.02
N SER A 71 10.18 3.14 -16.30
CA SER A 71 8.87 2.88 -15.68
C SER A 71 8.32 1.50 -16.07
N ARG A 72 8.55 1.06 -17.31
CA ARG A 72 8.13 -0.27 -17.78
C ARG A 72 8.93 -1.39 -17.10
N LEU A 73 10.23 -1.23 -16.95
CA LEU A 73 11.08 -2.16 -16.21
C LEU A 73 10.65 -2.23 -14.74
N ALA A 74 10.35 -1.08 -14.13
CA ALA A 74 9.86 -1.00 -12.76
C ALA A 74 8.58 -1.84 -12.58
N LEU A 75 7.57 -1.67 -13.45
CA LEU A 75 6.34 -2.46 -13.42
C LEU A 75 6.61 -3.95 -13.59
N ILE A 76 7.50 -4.33 -14.52
CA ILE A 76 7.86 -5.75 -14.72
C ILE A 76 8.45 -6.33 -13.44
N VAL A 77 9.43 -5.66 -12.83
CA VAL A 77 10.09 -6.12 -11.59
C VAL A 77 9.07 -6.25 -10.45
N ASP A 78 8.17 -5.29 -10.30
CA ASP A 78 7.09 -5.36 -9.31
C ASP A 78 6.19 -6.58 -9.53
N THR A 79 5.82 -6.90 -10.78
CA THR A 79 5.01 -8.10 -11.02
C THR A 79 5.67 -9.39 -10.54
N TYR A 80 7.01 -9.47 -10.46
CA TYR A 80 7.75 -10.65 -9.99
C TYR A 80 8.00 -10.66 -8.48
N LEU A 81 8.29 -9.49 -7.90
CA LEU A 81 8.76 -9.37 -6.52
C LEU A 81 7.68 -8.87 -5.55
N GLY A 82 6.61 -8.26 -6.06
CA GLY A 82 5.53 -7.66 -5.27
C GLY A 82 6.01 -6.52 -4.38
N LEU A 83 6.88 -5.67 -4.91
CA LEU A 83 7.49 -4.57 -4.16
C LEU A 83 6.53 -3.38 -4.11
N ARG A 84 6.41 -2.74 -2.95
CA ARG A 84 5.70 -1.47 -2.87
C ARG A 84 6.45 -0.41 -3.70
N PRO A 85 5.77 0.62 -4.22
CA PRO A 85 6.41 1.65 -5.03
C PRO A 85 7.65 2.28 -4.37
N GLU A 86 7.62 2.49 -3.05
CA GLU A 86 8.74 3.04 -2.30
C GLU A 86 9.93 2.08 -2.22
N GLU A 87 9.67 0.77 -2.10
CA GLU A 87 10.69 -0.27 -2.05
C GLU A 87 11.39 -0.43 -3.41
N LEU A 88 10.61 -0.34 -4.49
CA LEU A 88 11.12 -0.40 -5.85
C LEU A 88 12.01 0.81 -6.20
N GLN A 89 11.66 2.00 -5.72
CA GLN A 89 12.43 3.23 -5.96
C GLN A 89 13.81 3.21 -5.30
N VAL A 90 13.97 2.52 -4.17
CA VAL A 90 15.25 2.43 -3.44
C VAL A 90 16.06 1.20 -3.80
N LEU A 91 15.57 0.38 -4.74
CA LEU A 91 16.22 -0.86 -5.17
C LEU A 91 17.58 -0.57 -5.81
N LYS A 92 18.63 -1.17 -5.26
CA LYS A 92 20.00 -1.03 -5.77
C LYS A 92 20.36 -2.21 -6.64
N PHE A 93 21.16 -1.95 -7.68
CA PHE A 93 21.62 -2.99 -8.60
C PHE A 93 22.39 -4.12 -7.89
N GLU A 94 23.19 -3.81 -6.86
CA GLU A 94 23.90 -4.81 -6.05
C GLU A 94 22.98 -5.84 -5.37
N GLN A 95 21.71 -5.48 -5.12
CA GLN A 95 20.71 -6.38 -4.54
C GLN A 95 20.10 -7.32 -5.59
N LEU A 96 20.21 -6.98 -6.88
CA LEU A 96 19.75 -7.80 -8.00
C LEU A 96 20.80 -8.80 -8.49
N VAL A 97 22.09 -8.52 -8.26
CA VAL A 97 23.21 -9.29 -8.79
C VAL A 97 23.72 -10.36 -7.81
N LYS A 98 23.09 -10.52 -6.64
CA LYS A 98 23.60 -11.44 -5.61
C LYS A 98 23.12 -12.89 -5.83
N TYR A 99 24.02 -13.64 -6.47
CA TYR A 99 24.11 -15.09 -6.78
C TYR A 99 23.48 -15.55 -8.09
#